data_AF-A0AAF0VVZ2-F1
#
_entry.id   AF-A0AAF0VVZ2-F1
#
_cell.length_a   1.000
_cell.length_b   1.000
_cell.length_c   1.000
_cell.angle_alpha   90.00
_cell.angle_beta   90.00
_cell.angle_gamma   90.00
#
_symmetry.space_group_name_H-M   'P 1'
#
loop_
_entity.id
_entity.type
_entity.pdbx_description
1 polymer ?
#
loop_
_entity_poly.entity_id
_entity_poly.type
_entity_poly.pdbx_seq_one_letter_code
_entity_poly.pdbx_strand_id
1 'polypeptide(L)'
;MTVIITPHLKESTDSLLRFALRLDAVLTGLAGIAGIPLAGWMAEKSGTTVNFEYSLSAFFIAYGLVVLALAQLSELRKPGIAVIAANLLYTLGAVVFVVSDWMPLTTIGVVGTLATGVYTLVFAELQYQGLRRLKKR
;
A
#
# COMPACT_ATOMS: atom_id res chain seq x y z
N MET A 1 12.02 -35.63 -32.66
CA MET A 1 10.82 -34.99 -32.08
C MET A 1 11.26 -34.21 -30.86
N THR A 2 11.33 -32.89 -30.96
CA THR A 2 11.75 -32.01 -29.85
C THR A 2 10.49 -31.52 -29.14
N VAL A 3 10.29 -31.93 -27.89
CA VAL A 3 9.19 -31.45 -27.06
C VAL A 3 9.57 -30.08 -26.52
N ILE A 4 8.91 -29.04 -27.03
CA ILE A 4 8.97 -27.69 -26.46
C ILE A 4 8.02 -27.71 -25.25
N ILE A 5 8.57 -27.79 -24.04
CA ILE A 5 7.80 -27.55 -22.82
C ILE A 5 7.70 -26.04 -22.66
N THR A 6 6.58 -25.44 -23.03
CA THR A 6 6.27 -24.04 -22.74
C THR A 6 5.93 -23.89 -21.25
N PRO A 7 6.73 -23.18 -20.44
CA PRO A 7 6.43 -23.02 -19.02
C PRO A 7 5.50 -21.82 -18.80
N HIS A 8 4.28 -21.82 -19.35
CA HIS A 8 3.44 -20.60 -19.35
C HIS A 8 2.29 -20.55 -18.32
N LEU A 9 2.15 -21.55 -17.44
CA LEU A 9 1.03 -21.57 -16.48
C LEU A 9 1.36 -20.96 -15.11
N LYS A 10 2.64 -20.78 -14.77
CA LYS A 10 3.06 -20.20 -13.47
C LYS A 10 2.86 -18.68 -13.42
N GLU A 11 3.18 -17.98 -14.52
CA GLU A 11 3.05 -16.53 -14.66
C GLU A 11 1.58 -16.05 -14.56
N SER A 12 0.63 -16.85 -15.05
CA SER A 12 -0.78 -16.44 -15.05
C SER A 12 -1.34 -16.32 -13.64
N THR A 13 -0.98 -17.24 -12.74
CA THR A 13 -1.54 -17.27 -11.37
C THR A 13 -0.96 -16.22 -10.43
N ASP A 14 0.30 -15.82 -10.59
CA ASP A 14 0.93 -14.81 -9.73
C ASP A 14 0.84 -13.39 -10.32
N SER A 15 0.52 -13.25 -11.61
CA SER A 15 0.38 -11.97 -12.32
C SER A 15 -0.48 -10.94 -11.59
N LEU A 16 -1.68 -11.33 -11.10
CA LEU A 16 -2.58 -10.41 -10.41
C LEU A 16 -1.99 -9.89 -9.10
N LEU A 17 -1.44 -10.79 -8.27
CA LEU A 17 -0.81 -10.40 -7.01
C LEU A 17 0.41 -9.51 -7.27
N ARG A 18 1.24 -9.87 -8.26
CA ARG A 18 2.42 -9.08 -8.63
C ARG A 18 2.03 -7.69 -9.13
N PHE A 19 0.99 -7.60 -9.95
CA PHE A 19 0.44 -6.34 -10.44
C PHE A 19 -0.09 -5.49 -9.27
N ALA A 20 -0.90 -6.06 -8.40
CA ALA A 20 -1.48 -5.37 -7.25
C ALA A 20 -0.38 -4.82 -6.31
N LEU A 21 0.64 -5.63 -6.01
CA LEU A 21 1.79 -5.20 -5.20
C LEU A 21 2.55 -4.05 -5.86
N ARG A 22 2.83 -4.13 -7.16
CA ARG A 22 3.55 -3.07 -7.89
C ARG A 22 2.74 -1.78 -7.97
N LEU A 23 1.45 -1.88 -8.26
CA LEU A 23 0.56 -0.73 -8.37
C LEU A 23 0.43 -0.01 -7.03
N ASP A 24 0.18 -0.75 -5.94
CA ASP A 24 0.16 -0.22 -4.58
C ASP A 24 1.47 0.52 -4.27
N ALA A 25 2.59 -0.16 -4.49
CA ALA A 25 3.91 0.37 -4.16
C ALA A 25 4.27 1.65 -4.93
N VAL A 26 3.95 1.70 -6.23
CA VAL A 26 4.19 2.88 -7.07
C VAL A 26 3.29 4.03 -6.63
N LEU A 27 2.00 3.80 -6.45
CA LEU A 27 1.06 4.85 -6.06
C LEU A 27 1.38 5.40 -4.67
N THR A 28 1.65 4.52 -3.70
CA THR A 28 2.03 4.92 -2.34
C THR A 28 3.38 5.65 -2.33
N GLY A 29 4.38 5.14 -3.06
CA GLY A 29 5.68 5.81 -3.17
C GLY A 29 5.58 7.20 -3.81
N LEU A 30 4.81 7.34 -4.89
CA LEU A 30 4.55 8.63 -5.54
C LEU A 30 3.78 9.59 -4.63
N ALA A 31 2.80 9.09 -3.86
CA ALA A 31 2.09 9.89 -2.87
C ALA A 31 3.05 10.43 -1.80
N GLY A 32 3.99 9.61 -1.33
CA GLY A 32 5.04 10.05 -0.40
C GLY A 32 5.96 11.12 -1.00
N ILE A 33 6.39 10.96 -2.26
CA ILE A 33 7.20 11.97 -2.96
C ILE A 33 6.43 13.29 -3.12
N ALA A 34 5.16 13.23 -3.51
CA ALA A 34 4.30 14.40 -3.65
C ALA A 34 4.00 15.07 -2.31
N GLY A 35 3.96 14.31 -1.21
CA GLY A 35 3.76 14.82 0.15
C GLY A 35 4.88 15.75 0.62
N ILE A 36 6.14 15.53 0.20
CA ILE A 36 7.29 16.36 0.63
C ILE A 36 7.09 17.86 0.32
N PRO A 37 6.88 18.29 -0.94
CA PRO A 37 6.66 19.71 -1.23
C PRO A 37 5.31 20.23 -0.71
N LEU A 38 4.35 19.35 -0.43
CA LEU A 38 3.01 19.73 0.03
C LEU A 38 2.85 19.71 1.56
N ALA A 39 3.84 19.22 2.33
CA ALA A 39 3.71 18.95 3.76
C ALA A 39 3.20 20.15 4.57
N GLY A 40 3.70 21.36 4.30
CA GLY A 40 3.24 22.59 4.96
C GLY A 40 1.77 22.89 4.69
N TRP A 41 1.37 22.81 3.42
CA TRP A 41 -0.02 23.03 3.00
C TRP A 41 -0.97 21.94 3.52
N MET A 42 -0.53 20.68 3.47
CA MET A 42 -1.27 19.55 4.00
C MET A 42 -1.51 19.73 5.49
N ALA A 43 -0.47 20.03 6.27
CA ALA A 43 -0.58 20.25 7.71
C ALA A 43 -1.56 21.37 8.07
N GLU A 44 -1.50 22.50 7.37
CA GLU A 44 -2.43 23.61 7.56
C GLU A 44 -3.89 23.19 7.29
N LYS A 45 -4.14 22.46 6.19
CA LYS A 45 -5.50 22.07 5.80
C LYS A 45 -6.04 20.89 6.58
N SER A 46 -5.20 19.92 6.95
CA SER A 46 -5.61 18.71 7.64
C SER A 46 -5.68 18.86 9.15
N GLY A 47 -5.00 19.85 9.73
CA GLY A 47 -4.87 20.00 11.18
C GLY A 47 -3.79 19.08 11.79
N THR A 48 -2.91 18.54 10.97
CA THR A 48 -1.72 17.80 11.43
C THR A 48 -0.53 18.76 11.64
N THR A 49 0.66 18.21 11.95
CA THR A 49 1.90 18.99 12.00
C THR A 49 2.75 18.71 10.77
N VAL A 50 3.56 19.70 10.37
CA VAL A 50 4.49 19.56 9.24
C VAL A 50 5.46 18.39 9.45
N ASN A 51 5.94 18.19 10.68
CA ASN A 51 6.80 17.06 11.02
C ASN A 51 6.08 15.71 10.83
N PHE A 52 4.80 15.63 11.16
CA PHE A 52 3.99 14.44 10.94
C PHE A 52 3.85 14.15 9.44
N GLU A 53 3.54 15.16 8.62
CA GLU A 53 3.40 15.00 7.16
C GLU A 53 4.72 14.59 6.48
N TYR A 54 5.86 15.14 6.92
CA TYR A 54 7.16 14.66 6.46
C TYR A 54 7.45 13.22 6.87
N SER A 55 7.11 12.85 8.11
CA SER A 55 7.30 11.48 8.60
C SER A 55 6.43 10.49 7.82
N LEU A 56 5.19 10.86 7.53
CA LEU A 56 4.26 10.05 6.73
C LEU A 56 4.74 9.92 5.28
N SER A 57 5.23 11.02 4.70
CA SER A 57 5.82 11.04 3.34
C SER A 57 7.03 10.10 3.25
N ALA A 58 7.95 10.19 4.22
CA ALA A 58 9.12 9.31 4.30
C ALA A 58 8.70 7.84 4.48
N PHE A 59 7.71 7.57 5.34
CA PHE A 59 7.14 6.24 5.52
C PHE A 59 6.57 5.66 4.22
N PHE A 60 5.80 6.44 3.46
CA PHE A 60 5.23 6.01 2.18
C PHE A 60 6.28 5.73 1.11
N ILE A 61 7.33 6.55 1.03
CA ILE A 61 8.46 6.30 0.13
C ILE A 61 9.15 4.98 0.50
N ALA A 62 9.45 4.79 1.79
CA ALA A 62 10.09 3.57 2.27
C ALA A 62 9.22 2.33 2.02
N TYR A 63 7.92 2.42 2.32
CA TYR A 63 6.95 1.37 2.05
C TYR A 63 6.91 1.01 0.56
N GLY A 64 6.78 2.01 -0.32
CA GLY A 64 6.80 1.80 -1.77
C GLY A 64 8.06 1.09 -2.27
N LEU A 65 9.24 1.48 -1.77
CA LEU A 65 10.50 0.82 -2.12
C LEU A 65 10.54 -0.64 -1.64
N VAL A 66 10.14 -0.89 -0.38
CA VAL A 66 10.10 -2.24 0.20
C VAL A 66 9.12 -3.13 -0.58
N VAL A 67 7.91 -2.66 -0.86
CA VAL A 67 6.91 -3.46 -1.58
C VAL A 67 7.31 -3.70 -3.02
N LEU A 68 7.95 -2.75 -3.70
CA LEU A 68 8.52 -2.97 -5.03
C LEU A 68 9.60 -4.07 -5.01
N ALA A 69 10.50 -4.06 -4.03
CA ALA A 69 11.51 -5.11 -3.87
C ALA A 69 10.86 -6.48 -3.58
N LEU A 70 9.86 -6.53 -2.70
CA LEU A 70 9.07 -7.72 -2.43
C LEU A 70 8.36 -8.26 -3.68
N ALA A 71 7.86 -7.38 -4.53
CA ALA A 71 7.19 -7.73 -5.78
C ALA A 71 8.15 -8.25 -6.87
N GLN A 72 9.47 -8.26 -6.64
CA GLN A 72 10.48 -8.87 -7.51
C GLN A 72 10.79 -10.32 -7.13
N LEU A 73 10.34 -10.79 -5.96
CA LEU A 73 10.60 -12.15 -5.51
C LEU A 73 9.92 -13.20 -6.42
N SER A 74 10.55 -14.37 -6.53
CA SER A 74 10.05 -15.51 -7.29
C SER A 74 8.84 -16.19 -6.62
N GLU A 75 8.76 -16.13 -5.29
CA GLU A 75 7.61 -16.62 -4.51
C GLU A 75 6.89 -15.48 -3.79
N LEU A 76 5.66 -15.17 -4.23
CA LEU A 76 4.90 -14.03 -3.71
C LEU A 76 3.95 -14.34 -2.55
N ARG A 77 3.83 -15.61 -2.12
CA ARG A 77 2.85 -15.98 -1.08
C ARG A 77 3.13 -15.31 0.26
N LYS A 78 4.37 -15.40 0.78
CA LYS A 78 4.74 -14.76 2.07
C LYS A 78 4.76 -13.23 1.96
N PRO A 79 5.39 -12.62 0.93
CA PRO A 79 5.33 -11.18 0.74
C PRO A 79 3.91 -10.64 0.59
N GLY A 80 3.05 -11.31 -0.19
CA GLY A 80 1.66 -10.93 -0.35
C GLY A 80 0.90 -10.89 0.97
N ILE A 81 1.05 -11.92 1.82
CA ILE A 81 0.43 -11.92 3.17
C ILE A 81 0.95 -10.76 4.02
N ALA A 82 2.26 -10.50 3.99
CA ALA A 82 2.86 -9.42 4.78
C ALA A 82 2.33 -8.04 4.35
N VAL A 83 2.22 -7.79 3.04
CA VAL A 83 1.74 -6.52 2.50
C VAL A 83 0.24 -6.35 2.74
N ILE A 84 -0.57 -7.40 2.60
CA ILE A 84 -1.99 -7.39 2.98
C ILE A 84 -2.13 -7.00 4.46
N ALA A 85 -1.36 -7.65 5.35
CA ALA A 85 -1.40 -7.34 6.77
C ALA A 85 -0.97 -5.90 7.07
N ALA A 86 0.08 -5.40 6.40
CA ALA A 86 0.53 -4.02 6.53
C ALA A 86 -0.55 -3.02 6.09
N ASN A 87 -1.22 -3.26 4.96
CA ASN A 87 -2.32 -2.43 4.48
C ASN A 87 -3.50 -2.44 5.46
N LEU A 88 -3.89 -3.61 5.99
CA LEU A 88 -4.95 -3.70 7.00
C LEU A 88 -4.57 -2.98 8.30
N LEU A 89 -3.32 -3.10 8.75
CA LEU A 89 -2.82 -2.37 9.92
C LEU A 89 -2.85 -0.86 9.68
N TYR A 90 -2.48 -0.41 8.49
CA TYR A 90 -2.58 1.00 8.12
C TYR A 90 -4.05 1.48 8.09
N THR A 91 -4.96 0.70 7.51
CA THR A 91 -6.41 0.99 7.53
C THR A 91 -6.91 1.17 8.96
N LEU A 92 -6.57 0.24 9.86
CA LEU A 92 -6.92 0.35 11.29
C LEU A 92 -6.27 1.57 11.93
N GLY A 93 -5.00 1.83 11.64
CA GLY A 93 -4.26 3.00 12.11
C GLY A 93 -4.92 4.32 11.69
N ALA A 94 -5.40 4.42 10.46
CA ALA A 94 -6.12 5.58 9.95
C ALA A 94 -7.43 5.82 10.72
N VAL A 95 -8.20 4.77 11.00
CA VAL A 95 -9.43 4.86 11.81
C VAL A 95 -9.09 5.28 13.25
N VAL A 96 -8.11 4.62 13.88
CA VAL A 96 -7.68 4.94 15.25
C VAL A 96 -7.17 6.37 15.35
N PHE A 97 -6.41 6.84 14.36
CA PHE A 97 -5.91 8.21 14.32
C PHE A 97 -7.05 9.23 14.32
N VAL A 98 -8.13 8.98 13.57
CA VAL A 98 -9.32 9.84 13.54
C VAL A 98 -10.10 9.80 14.86
N VAL A 99 -10.34 8.62 15.43
CA VAL A 99 -11.22 8.49 16.61
C VAL A 99 -10.52 8.75 17.95
N SER A 100 -9.18 8.82 17.96
CA SER A 100 -8.40 9.06 19.18
C SER A 100 -8.23 10.53 19.53
N ASP A 101 -8.61 11.45 18.63
CA ASP A 101 -8.41 12.90 18.78
C ASP A 101 -6.96 13.30 19.15
N TRP A 102 -5.97 12.48 18.73
CA TRP A 102 -4.56 12.74 19.02
C TRP A 102 -4.07 14.06 18.39
N MET A 103 -4.65 14.45 17.26
CA MET A 103 -4.39 15.74 16.60
C MET A 103 -5.71 16.46 16.31
N PRO A 104 -5.72 17.81 16.26
CA PRO A 104 -6.93 18.59 15.99
C PRO A 104 -7.29 18.55 14.50
N LEU A 105 -7.64 17.37 13.99
CA LEU A 105 -7.94 17.17 12.58
C LEU A 105 -9.12 18.03 12.14
N THR A 106 -8.96 18.72 11.02
CA THR A 106 -10.08 19.37 10.35
C THR A 106 -10.96 18.33 9.65
N THR A 107 -12.13 18.73 9.15
CA THR A 107 -12.94 17.88 8.26
C THR A 107 -12.14 17.36 7.06
N ILE A 108 -11.26 18.20 6.48
CA ILE A 108 -10.40 17.80 5.36
C ILE A 108 -9.40 16.74 5.83
N GLY A 109 -8.80 16.91 7.02
CA GLY A 109 -7.90 15.93 7.61
C GLY A 109 -8.58 14.59 7.85
N VAL A 110 -9.76 14.60 8.48
CA VAL A 110 -10.55 13.38 8.73
C VAL A 110 -10.88 12.67 7.42
N VAL A 111 -11.45 13.37 6.44
CA VAL A 111 -11.79 12.76 5.14
C VAL A 111 -10.54 12.26 4.43
N GLY A 112 -9.45 13.03 4.43
CA GLY A 112 -8.17 12.66 3.82
C GLY A 112 -7.58 11.39 4.44
N THR A 113 -7.50 11.33 5.76
CA THR A 113 -7.02 10.14 6.49
C THR A 113 -7.92 8.93 6.24
N LEU A 114 -9.24 9.07 6.30
CA LEU A 114 -10.13 7.94 6.04
C LEU A 114 -10.04 7.49 4.57
N ALA A 115 -9.82 8.41 3.63
CA ALA A 115 -9.59 8.06 2.24
C ALA A 115 -8.31 7.23 2.04
N THR A 116 -7.21 7.51 2.76
CA THR A 116 -6.02 6.64 2.72
C THR A 116 -6.28 5.28 3.38
N GLY A 117 -7.11 5.24 4.43
CA GLY A 117 -7.60 3.99 5.02
C GLY A 117 -8.40 3.14 4.02
N VAL A 118 -9.36 3.74 3.30
CA VAL A 118 -10.14 3.05 2.26
C VAL A 118 -9.23 2.59 1.11
N TYR A 119 -8.30 3.43 0.69
CA TYR A 119 -7.31 3.08 -0.33
C TYR A 119 -6.55 1.81 0.05
N THR A 120 -5.98 1.76 1.26
CA THR A 120 -5.21 0.59 1.73
C THR A 120 -6.09 -0.66 1.85
N LEU A 121 -7.35 -0.51 2.28
CA LEU A 121 -8.30 -1.62 2.33
C LEU A 121 -8.62 -2.20 0.94
N VAL A 122 -8.83 -1.33 -0.06
CA VAL A 122 -9.06 -1.75 -1.45
C VAL A 122 -7.84 -2.51 -2.00
N PHE A 123 -6.63 -2.03 -1.72
CA PHE A 123 -5.41 -2.73 -2.12
C PHE A 123 -5.21 -4.05 -1.37
N ALA A 124 -5.50 -4.11 -0.08
CA ALA A 124 -5.49 -5.35 0.70
C ALA A 124 -6.43 -6.40 0.09
N GLU A 125 -7.64 -6.00 -0.31
CA GLU A 125 -8.60 -6.89 -0.96
C GLU A 125 -8.10 -7.35 -2.35
N LEU A 126 -7.59 -6.43 -3.18
CA LEU A 126 -7.03 -6.79 -4.50
C LEU A 126 -5.86 -7.78 -4.37
N GLN A 127 -4.96 -7.53 -3.41
CA GLN A 127 -3.83 -8.40 -3.09
C GLN A 127 -4.34 -9.75 -2.56
N TYR A 128 -5.36 -9.77 -1.70
CA TYR A 128 -5.97 -10.99 -1.19
C TYR A 128 -6.57 -11.84 -2.32
N GLN A 129 -7.29 -11.22 -3.26
CA GLN A 129 -7.80 -11.90 -4.45
C GLN A 129 -6.66 -12.50 -5.29
N GLY A 130 -5.56 -11.76 -5.48
CA GLY A 130 -4.35 -12.28 -6.12
C GLY A 130 -3.75 -13.47 -5.37
N LEU A 131 -3.66 -13.38 -4.04
CA LEU A 131 -3.14 -14.42 -3.17
C LEU A 131 -3.98 -15.70 -3.23
N ARG A 132 -5.31 -15.60 -3.26
CA ARG A 132 -6.21 -16.77 -3.39
C ARG A 132 -6.08 -17.50 -4.72
N ARG A 133 -5.64 -16.80 -5.77
CA ARG A 133 -5.42 -17.38 -7.12
C ARG A 133 -4.09 -18.11 -7.25
N LEU A 134 -3.15 -17.91 -6.31
CA LEU A 134 -1.97 -18.76 -6.21
C LEU A 134 -2.43 -20.18 -5.88
N LYS A 135 -2.45 -21.08 -6.87
CA LYS A 135 -2.90 -22.48 -6.73
C LYS A 135 -2.35 -23.08 -5.43
N LYS A 136 -3.24 -23.67 -4.63
CA LYS A 136 -2.88 -24.61 -3.55
C LYS A 136 -1.94 -25.65 -4.18
N ARG A 137 -0.68 -25.68 -3.72
CA ARG A 137 0.11 -26.90 -3.81
C ARG A 137 -0.55 -27.96 -2.93
#